data_AF-S8E601-F1
#
_entry.id   AF-S8E601-F1
#
_cell.length_a   1.000
_cell.length_b   1.000
_cell.length_c   1.000
_cell.angle_alpha   90.00
_cell.angle_beta   90.00
_cell.angle_gamma   90.00
#
_symmetry.space_group_name_H-M   'P 1'
#
loop_
_entity.id
_entity.type
_entity.pdbx_description
1 polymer ?
#
loop_
_entity_poly.entity_id
_entity_poly.type
_entity_poly.pdbx_seq_one_letter_code
_entity_poly.pdbx_strand_id
1 'polypeptide(L)'
;MLIGYFSVEKIDSTGLTECKCCTLVQQLFHKSVKIILEPLIEAGKNGIDVTGGDGKVRCVHPVLAVYVADYPEQCLVACSKYSTCPICQCPESSLGEEGTQTPRCWTLDVLKLSRSKGAKGSSTFIDACQNLNVSGYIVDPFWKDHILADIHLSITPDILHQLYQGVFKHVLEW
;
A
#
# COMPACT_ATOMS: atom_id res chain seq x y z
N MET A 1 17.76 -6.92 -6.09
CA MET A 1 18.27 -5.67 -5.47
C MET A 1 17.59 -5.52 -4.13
N LEU A 2 18.35 -5.56 -3.03
CA LEU A 2 17.81 -5.32 -1.69
C LEU A 2 17.91 -3.82 -1.39
N ILE A 3 16.81 -3.19 -0.96
CA ILE A 3 16.74 -1.73 -0.75
C ILE A 3 16.68 -1.33 0.73
N GLY A 4 16.42 -2.26 1.64
CA GLY A 4 16.35 -2.00 3.07
C GLY A 4 15.88 -3.21 3.87
N TYR A 5 16.01 -3.13 5.20
CA TYR A 5 15.50 -4.13 6.14
C TYR A 5 14.36 -3.54 6.97
N PHE A 6 13.32 -4.32 7.21
CA PHE A 6 12.30 -3.99 8.19
C PHE A 6 12.80 -4.29 9.61
N SER A 7 12.29 -3.53 10.58
CA SER A 7 12.49 -3.90 11.98
C SER A 7 11.76 -5.21 12.26
N VAL A 8 12.47 -6.17 12.85
CA VAL A 8 11.97 -7.53 13.13
C VAL A 8 11.27 -7.60 14.50
N GLU A 9 11.34 -6.51 15.29
CA GLU A 9 10.66 -6.46 16.59
C GLU A 9 9.14 -6.56 16.40
N LYS A 10 8.60 -7.68 16.87
CA LYS A 10 7.16 -7.91 16.89
C LYS A 10 6.54 -6.95 17.89
N ILE A 11 5.46 -6.32 17.48
CA ILE A 11 4.65 -5.50 18.38
C ILE A 11 4.10 -6.42 19.47
N ASP A 12 4.43 -6.12 20.72
CA ASP A 12 3.87 -6.84 21.86
C ASP A 12 2.36 -6.59 21.90
N SER A 13 1.59 -7.64 21.62
CA SER A 13 0.13 -7.58 21.59
C SER A 13 -0.49 -7.74 22.98
N THR A 14 0.30 -7.94 24.04
CA THR A 14 -0.22 -8.13 25.40
C THR A 14 -1.00 -6.89 25.86
N GLY A 15 -2.28 -7.09 26.23
CA GLY A 15 -3.17 -6.01 26.68
C GLY A 15 -3.69 -5.07 25.60
N LEU A 16 -3.38 -5.30 24.32
CA LEU A 16 -3.92 -4.53 23.20
C LEU A 16 -5.18 -5.17 22.62
N THR A 17 -6.14 -4.35 22.20
CA THR A 17 -7.23 -4.82 21.35
C THR A 17 -6.70 -5.15 19.95
N GLU A 18 -7.34 -6.08 19.26
CA GLU A 18 -6.96 -6.46 17.88
C GLU A 18 -6.85 -5.25 16.96
N CYS A 19 -7.86 -4.37 16.96
CA CYS A 19 -7.86 -3.14 16.17
C CYS A 19 -6.66 -2.22 16.47
N LYS A 20 -6.25 -2.09 17.74
CA LYS A 20 -5.06 -1.31 18.11
C LYS A 20 -3.78 -1.98 17.63
N CYS A 21 -3.69 -3.30 17.76
CA CYS A 21 -2.55 -4.07 17.26
C CYS A 21 -2.40 -3.91 15.74
N CYS A 22 -3.49 -4.12 14.97
CA CYS A 22 -3.51 -3.87 13.53
C CYS A 22 -3.08 -2.44 13.20
N THR A 23 -3.63 -1.44 13.89
CA THR A 23 -3.25 -0.03 13.69
C THR A 23 -1.75 0.19 13.84
N LEU A 24 -1.16 -0.32 14.92
CA LEU A 24 0.27 -0.16 15.18
C LEU A 24 1.13 -0.90 14.14
N VAL A 25 0.75 -2.12 13.76
CA VAL A 25 1.47 -2.90 12.74
C VAL A 25 1.48 -2.16 11.41
N GLN A 26 0.32 -1.67 10.96
CA GLN A 26 0.25 -0.93 9.70
C GLN A 26 1.07 0.37 9.80
N GLN A 27 0.99 1.10 10.92
CA GLN A 27 1.71 2.36 11.10
C GLN A 27 3.21 2.17 11.08
N LEU A 28 3.70 1.13 11.77
CA LEU A 28 5.09 0.74 11.75
C LEU A 28 5.54 0.42 10.32
N PHE A 29 4.77 -0.40 9.60
CA PHE A 29 5.07 -0.73 8.21
C PHE A 29 5.21 0.51 7.32
N HIS A 30 4.19 1.38 7.26
CA HIS A 30 4.25 2.58 6.41
C HIS A 30 5.36 3.53 6.86
N LYS A 31 5.64 3.65 8.17
CA LYS A 31 6.75 4.47 8.67
C LYS A 31 8.10 3.92 8.22
N SER A 32 8.31 2.60 8.31
CA SER A 32 9.53 1.94 7.88
C SER A 32 9.75 2.07 6.37
N VAL A 33 8.72 1.78 5.56
CA VAL A 33 8.82 1.92 4.09
C VAL A 33 9.08 3.38 3.71
N LYS A 34 8.46 4.34 4.40
CA LYS A 34 8.69 5.77 4.16
C LYS A 34 10.16 6.13 4.34
N ILE A 35 10.81 5.65 5.39
CA ILE A 35 12.24 5.88 5.64
C ILE A 35 13.10 5.23 4.55
N ILE A 36 12.79 3.99 4.17
CA ILE A 36 13.55 3.25 3.15
C ILE A 36 13.47 3.94 1.78
N LEU A 37 12.28 4.44 1.41
CA LEU A 37 12.04 5.04 0.09
C LEU A 37 12.25 6.55 0.05
N GLU A 38 12.48 7.23 1.17
CA GLU A 38 12.68 8.68 1.25
C GLU A 38 13.71 9.22 0.22
N PRO A 39 14.87 8.57 -0.01
CA PRO A 39 15.83 9.02 -1.02
C PRO A 39 15.27 9.07 -2.45
N LEU A 40 14.26 8.26 -2.77
CA LEU A 40 13.64 8.24 -4.10
C LEU A 40 12.79 9.48 -4.37
N ILE A 41 12.36 10.22 -3.35
CA ILE A 41 11.56 11.44 -3.55
C ILE A 41 12.39 12.49 -4.28
N GLU A 42 13.62 12.70 -3.80
CA GLU A 42 14.53 13.69 -4.38
C GLU A 42 15.15 13.17 -5.68
N ALA A 43 15.62 11.93 -5.69
CA ALA A 43 16.18 11.30 -6.89
C ALA A 43 15.16 11.21 -8.03
N GLY A 44 13.88 10.97 -7.75
CA GLY A 44 12.82 10.98 -8.76
C GLY A 44 12.60 12.37 -9.36
N LYS A 45 12.68 13.44 -8.54
CA LYS A 45 12.47 14.82 -9.01
C LYS A 45 13.65 15.35 -9.82
N ASN A 46 14.85 15.24 -9.26
CA ASN A 46 16.04 15.87 -9.82
C ASN A 46 16.89 14.94 -10.68
N GLY A 47 16.61 13.64 -10.63
CA GLY A 47 17.40 12.62 -11.28
C GLY A 47 18.71 12.32 -10.54
N ILE A 48 19.33 11.21 -10.89
CA ILE A 48 20.66 10.80 -10.45
C ILE A 48 21.47 10.31 -11.65
N ASP A 49 22.77 10.57 -11.65
CA ASP A 49 23.66 10.04 -12.66
C ASP A 49 23.93 8.55 -12.42
N VAL A 50 23.58 7.73 -13.40
CA VAL A 50 23.78 6.28 -13.37
C VAL A 50 24.65 5.88 -14.55
N THR A 51 25.72 5.13 -14.27
CA THR A 51 26.56 4.53 -15.31
C THR A 51 25.89 3.26 -15.82
N GLY A 52 25.51 3.25 -17.10
CA GLY A 52 24.90 2.09 -17.74
C GLY A 52 25.93 0.98 -18.02
N GLY A 53 25.44 -0.19 -18.41
CA GLY A 53 26.29 -1.33 -18.80
C GLY A 53 27.16 -1.06 -20.05
N ASP A 54 26.83 -0.03 -20.83
CA ASP A 54 27.62 0.46 -21.96
C ASP A 54 28.69 1.50 -21.57
N GLY A 55 28.88 1.74 -20.27
CA GLY A 55 29.84 2.72 -19.74
C GLY A 55 29.40 4.18 -19.87
N LYS A 56 28.22 4.45 -20.45
CA LYS A 56 27.71 5.82 -20.58
C LYS A 56 26.94 6.23 -19.33
N VAL A 57 27.19 7.46 -18.88
CA VAL A 57 26.44 8.10 -17.79
C VAL A 57 25.15 8.68 -18.33
N ARG A 58 24.03 8.39 -17.67
CA ARG A 58 22.71 8.94 -17.97
C ARG A 58 22.07 9.47 -16.69
N CYS A 59 21.39 10.60 -16.79
CA CYS A 59 20.49 11.07 -15.74
C CYS A 59 19.25 10.17 -15.73
N VAL A 60 18.99 9.52 -14.60
CA VAL A 60 17.87 8.59 -14.37
C VAL A 60 17.01 9.11 -13.24
N HIS A 61 15.69 9.06 -13.41
CA HIS A 61 14.71 9.46 -12.40
C HIS A 61 14.06 8.21 -11.80
N PRO A 62 14.63 7.62 -10.73
CA PRO A 62 14.08 6.40 -10.15
C PRO A 62 12.72 6.68 -9.48
N VAL A 63 11.77 5.80 -9.73
CA VAL A 63 10.41 5.83 -9.15
C VAL A 63 10.02 4.45 -8.66
N LEU A 64 9.09 4.38 -7.69
CA LEU A 64 8.46 3.11 -7.31
C LEU A 64 7.51 2.69 -8.43
N ALA A 65 8.00 1.88 -9.37
CA ALA A 65 7.22 1.46 -10.54
C ALA A 65 6.30 0.28 -10.24
N VAL A 66 6.82 -0.74 -9.54
CA VAL A 66 6.13 -2.02 -9.30
C VAL A 66 6.24 -2.42 -7.83
N TYR A 67 5.14 -2.92 -7.28
CA TYR A 67 5.03 -3.52 -5.95
C TYR A 67 4.36 -4.90 -6.09
N VAL A 68 5.15 -5.96 -5.97
CA VAL A 68 4.65 -7.35 -6.01
C VAL A 68 4.38 -7.79 -4.58
N ALA A 69 3.16 -8.20 -4.28
CA ALA A 69 2.76 -8.62 -2.94
C ALA A 69 1.55 -9.54 -2.99
N ASP A 70 1.32 -10.29 -1.92
CA ASP A 70 0.10 -11.07 -1.74
C ASP A 70 -1.11 -10.16 -1.45
N TYR A 71 -2.33 -10.72 -1.42
CA TYR A 71 -3.53 -9.90 -1.28
C TYR A 71 -3.62 -9.11 0.05
N PRO A 72 -3.35 -9.71 1.22
CA PRO A 72 -3.27 -8.96 2.48
C PRO A 72 -2.26 -7.80 2.44
N GLU A 73 -1.07 -8.02 1.88
CA GLU A 73 -0.02 -7.00 1.76
C GLU A 73 -0.39 -5.91 0.75
N GLN A 74 -1.06 -6.26 -0.36
CA GLN A 74 -1.61 -5.29 -1.30
C GLN A 74 -2.61 -4.35 -0.61
N CYS A 75 -3.51 -4.88 0.22
CA CYS A 75 -4.47 -4.07 0.97
C CYS A 75 -3.78 -3.15 1.97
N LEU A 76 -2.77 -3.66 2.68
CA LEU A 76 -1.92 -2.88 3.59
C LEU A 76 -1.30 -1.68 2.84
N VAL A 77 -0.61 -1.96 1.74
CA VAL A 77 0.17 -0.98 0.97
C VAL A 77 -0.72 0.06 0.30
N ALA A 78 -1.85 -0.35 -0.27
CA ALA A 78 -2.85 0.52 -0.89
C ALA A 78 -3.70 1.31 0.12
N CYS A 79 -3.61 0.97 1.41
CA CYS A 79 -4.53 1.44 2.45
C CYS A 79 -5.99 1.06 2.19
N SER A 80 -6.24 -0.02 1.44
CA SER A 80 -7.58 -0.50 1.14
C SER A 80 -8.16 -1.29 2.31
N LYS A 81 -9.49 -1.23 2.44
CA LYS A 81 -10.20 -2.12 3.37
C LYS A 81 -9.99 -3.57 2.92
N TYR A 82 -9.78 -4.47 3.87
CA TYR A 82 -9.70 -5.90 3.57
C TYR A 82 -10.99 -6.39 2.90
N SER A 83 -10.88 -7.38 2.02
CA SER A 83 -11.97 -7.87 1.14
C SER A 83 -12.44 -6.88 0.06
N THR A 84 -11.74 -5.77 -0.17
CA THR A 84 -11.99 -4.86 -1.30
C THR A 84 -10.84 -4.85 -2.31
N CYS A 85 -11.07 -4.24 -3.47
CA CYS A 85 -10.07 -4.12 -4.52
C CYS A 85 -8.96 -3.11 -4.12
N PRO A 86 -7.67 -3.47 -4.17
CA PRO A 86 -6.58 -2.54 -3.86
C PRO A 86 -6.28 -1.55 -4.99
N ILE A 87 -6.80 -1.80 -6.19
CA ILE A 87 -6.52 -1.02 -7.42
C ILE A 87 -7.74 -0.19 -7.86
N CYS A 88 -8.94 -0.57 -7.43
CA CYS A 88 -10.20 -0.05 -7.94
C CYS A 88 -11.20 0.20 -6.82
N GLN A 89 -12.23 1.00 -7.09
CA GLN A 89 -13.24 1.39 -6.10
C GLN A 89 -14.36 0.34 -5.93
N CYS A 90 -14.16 -0.84 -6.49
CA CYS A 90 -15.13 -1.92 -6.46
C CYS A 90 -15.38 -2.40 -5.02
N PRO A 91 -16.64 -2.42 -4.55
CA PRO A 91 -16.98 -3.01 -3.26
C PRO A 91 -16.83 -4.53 -3.31
N GLU A 92 -16.77 -5.14 -2.12
CA GLU A 92 -16.65 -6.59 -1.91
C GLU A 92 -17.72 -7.39 -2.69
N SER A 93 -18.94 -6.87 -2.76
CA SER A 93 -20.08 -7.53 -3.43
C SER A 93 -19.96 -7.64 -4.95
N SER A 94 -19.05 -6.89 -5.57
CA SER A 94 -18.92 -6.75 -7.02
C SER A 94 -17.53 -7.13 -7.53
N LEU A 95 -16.71 -7.78 -6.69
CA LEU A 95 -15.38 -8.22 -7.09
C LEU A 95 -15.45 -9.12 -8.33
N GLY A 96 -14.64 -8.81 -9.34
CA GLY A 96 -14.65 -9.47 -10.65
C GLY A 96 -15.36 -8.67 -11.74
N GLU A 97 -16.09 -7.62 -11.39
CA GLU A 97 -16.66 -6.66 -12.34
C GLU A 97 -15.63 -5.56 -12.70
N GLU A 98 -15.83 -4.89 -13.83
CA GLU A 98 -15.02 -3.72 -14.20
C GLU A 98 -15.29 -2.56 -13.21
N GLY A 99 -14.30 -2.27 -12.38
CA GLY A 99 -14.35 -1.16 -11.42
C GLY A 99 -13.64 0.09 -11.93
N THR A 100 -14.08 1.27 -11.49
CA THR A 100 -13.32 2.51 -11.65
C THR A 100 -11.99 2.39 -10.91
N GLN A 101 -10.89 2.67 -11.60
CA GLN A 101 -9.56 2.68 -10.99
C GLN A 101 -9.51 3.69 -9.85
N THR A 102 -8.89 3.31 -8.73
CA THR A 102 -8.70 4.16 -7.56
C THR A 102 -7.43 5.00 -7.76
N PRO A 103 -7.54 6.32 -8.00
CA PRO A 103 -6.34 7.13 -8.12
C PRO A 103 -5.74 7.39 -6.75
N ARG A 104 -4.41 7.60 -6.67
CA ARG A 104 -3.72 8.01 -5.43
C ARG A 104 -4.42 9.16 -4.69
N CYS A 105 -4.95 10.14 -5.42
CA CYS A 105 -5.62 11.30 -4.81
C CYS A 105 -6.90 10.91 -4.07
N TRP A 106 -7.66 9.93 -4.57
CA TRP A 106 -8.90 9.48 -3.93
C TRP A 106 -8.65 8.99 -2.50
N THR A 107 -7.70 8.07 -2.33
CA THR A 107 -7.36 7.51 -1.01
C THR A 107 -6.92 8.62 -0.04
N LEU A 108 -6.11 9.58 -0.51
CA LEU A 108 -5.70 10.73 0.30
C LEU A 108 -6.87 11.64 0.68
N ASP A 109 -7.84 11.84 -0.22
CA ASP A 109 -9.01 12.67 0.03
C ASP A 109 -9.99 12.00 0.99
N VAL A 110 -10.17 10.67 0.90
CA VAL A 110 -10.93 9.90 1.90
C VAL A 110 -10.30 10.03 3.28
N LEU A 111 -8.97 9.92 3.40
CA LEU A 111 -8.27 10.10 4.68
C LEU A 111 -8.42 11.52 5.23
N LYS A 112 -8.39 12.57 4.38
CA LYS A 112 -8.62 13.95 4.80
C LYS A 112 -10.07 14.17 5.25
N LEU A 113 -11.04 13.70 4.46
CA LEU A 113 -12.46 13.82 4.76
C LEU A 113 -12.81 13.11 6.07
N SER A 114 -12.25 11.93 6.30
CA SER A 114 -12.53 11.16 7.52
C SER A 114 -11.99 11.84 8.77
N ARG A 115 -10.90 12.62 8.67
CA ARG A 115 -10.38 13.42 9.80
C ARG A 115 -11.34 14.50 10.29
N SER A 116 -12.26 14.99 9.46
CA SER A 116 -13.28 15.95 9.92
C SER A 116 -14.38 15.28 10.73
N LYS A 117 -14.53 13.95 10.62
CA LYS A 117 -15.54 13.15 11.34
C LYS A 117 -15.04 12.60 12.68
N GLY A 118 -13.73 12.45 12.86
CA GLY A 118 -13.15 11.84 14.06
C GLY A 118 -11.66 12.07 14.21
N ALA A 119 -11.17 11.95 15.45
CA ALA A 119 -9.74 12.01 15.73
C ALA A 119 -8.99 10.81 15.11
N LYS A 120 -7.70 10.99 14.82
CA LYS A 120 -6.88 9.91 14.24
C LYS A 120 -6.89 8.66 15.13
N GLY A 121 -7.20 7.51 14.55
CA GLY A 121 -7.27 6.24 15.28
C GLY A 121 -8.50 6.06 16.16
N SER A 122 -9.46 7.00 16.16
CA SER A 122 -10.77 6.76 16.77
C SER A 122 -11.58 5.78 15.93
N SER A 123 -12.53 5.07 16.56
CA SER A 123 -13.51 4.24 15.83
C SER A 123 -14.23 5.06 14.77
N THR A 124 -14.69 6.28 15.11
CA THR A 124 -15.38 7.16 14.19
C THR A 124 -14.57 7.53 12.93
N PHE A 125 -13.24 7.67 13.06
CA PHE A 125 -12.35 7.89 11.92
C PHE A 125 -12.22 6.64 11.06
N ILE A 126 -11.99 5.48 11.70
CA ILE A 126 -11.83 4.20 11.03
C ILE A 126 -13.12 3.83 10.28
N ASP A 127 -14.27 3.93 10.93
CA ASP A 127 -15.59 3.66 10.34
C ASP A 127 -15.86 4.59 9.14
N ALA A 128 -15.52 5.88 9.26
CA ALA A 128 -15.64 6.83 8.16
C ALA A 128 -14.78 6.45 6.94
N CYS A 129 -13.56 5.93 7.15
CA CYS A 129 -12.70 5.45 6.08
C CYS A 129 -13.26 4.17 5.45
N GLN A 130 -13.67 3.21 6.29
CA GLN A 130 -14.11 1.89 5.85
C GLN A 130 -15.42 1.93 5.06
N ASN A 131 -16.29 2.89 5.35
CA ASN A 131 -17.48 3.18 4.54
C ASN A 131 -17.15 3.61 3.10
N LEU A 132 -15.90 4.03 2.84
CA LEU A 132 -15.38 4.41 1.53
C LEU A 132 -14.29 3.45 1.06
N ASN A 133 -14.28 2.22 1.58
CA ASN A 133 -13.35 1.13 1.24
C ASN A 133 -11.86 1.43 1.55
N VAL A 134 -11.57 2.38 2.44
CA VAL A 134 -10.21 2.68 2.94
C VAL A 134 -10.06 2.13 4.35
N SER A 135 -8.93 1.51 4.69
CA SER A 135 -8.76 0.78 5.96
C SER A 135 -8.93 1.66 7.20
N GLY A 136 -8.46 2.91 7.14
CA GLY A 136 -8.51 3.87 8.24
C GLY A 136 -7.47 3.66 9.35
N TYR A 137 -6.62 2.63 9.26
CA TYR A 137 -5.54 2.40 10.23
C TYR A 137 -4.34 3.32 10.02
N ILE A 138 -4.18 3.83 8.79
CA ILE A 138 -3.05 4.67 8.37
C ILE A 138 -3.54 6.05 7.97
N VAL A 139 -2.85 7.07 8.48
CA VAL A 139 -3.21 8.46 8.24
C VAL A 139 -2.20 9.21 7.38
N ASP A 140 -0.99 8.65 7.21
CA ASP A 140 0.08 9.19 6.37
C ASP A 140 0.77 8.03 5.63
N PRO A 141 0.19 7.55 4.51
CA PRO A 141 0.78 6.46 3.73
C PRO A 141 2.16 6.84 3.20
N PHE A 142 3.11 5.90 3.15
CA PHE A 142 4.49 6.15 2.71
C PHE A 142 4.58 6.80 1.32
N TRP A 143 3.70 6.39 0.39
CA TRP A 143 3.66 6.85 -1.00
C TRP A 143 3.06 8.26 -1.16
N LYS A 144 2.59 8.88 -0.08
CA LYS A 144 2.00 10.22 -0.12
C LYS A 144 2.98 11.27 -0.65
N ASP A 145 4.27 11.18 -0.37
CA ASP A 145 5.22 12.20 -0.81
C ASP A 145 5.89 11.87 -2.17
N HIS A 146 5.60 10.68 -2.72
CA HIS A 146 6.08 10.21 -4.02
C HIS A 146 5.14 10.66 -5.16
N ILE A 147 5.30 11.89 -5.65
CA ILE A 147 4.40 12.47 -6.67
C ILE A 147 4.50 11.81 -8.05
N LEU A 148 5.59 11.10 -8.34
CA LEU A 148 5.84 10.42 -9.61
C LEU A 148 5.45 8.93 -9.58
N ALA A 149 4.85 8.46 -8.48
CA ALA A 149 4.40 7.08 -8.33
C ALA A 149 2.94 7.05 -7.86
N ASP A 150 2.15 6.16 -8.43
CA ASP A 150 0.80 5.85 -7.96
C ASP A 150 0.77 4.41 -7.48
N ILE A 151 0.57 4.21 -6.17
CA ILE A 151 0.62 2.88 -5.58
C ILE A 151 -0.44 1.94 -6.16
N HIS A 152 -1.60 2.47 -6.55
CA HIS A 152 -2.69 1.67 -7.10
C HIS A 152 -2.38 1.22 -8.53
N LEU A 153 -1.46 1.90 -9.23
CA LEU A 153 -0.92 1.48 -10.52
C LEU A 153 0.31 0.56 -10.38
N SER A 154 1.07 0.71 -9.30
CA SER A 154 2.27 -0.09 -9.06
C SER A 154 1.97 -1.50 -8.58
N ILE A 155 0.80 -1.72 -7.96
CA ILE A 155 0.45 -3.04 -7.43
C ILE A 155 0.32 -4.05 -8.57
N THR A 156 1.03 -5.16 -8.41
CA THR A 156 0.96 -6.30 -9.33
C THR A 156 0.67 -7.59 -8.55
N PRO A 157 -0.12 -8.51 -9.13
CA PRO A 157 -0.46 -9.75 -8.47
C PRO A 157 0.78 -10.62 -8.24
N ASP A 158 0.95 -11.16 -7.03
CA ASP A 158 1.88 -12.25 -6.81
C ASP A 158 1.34 -13.52 -7.50
N ILE A 159 1.96 -13.86 -8.63
CA ILE A 159 1.56 -15.00 -9.45
C ILE A 159 1.60 -16.31 -8.64
N LEU A 160 2.56 -16.48 -7.74
CA LEU A 160 2.66 -17.71 -6.96
C LEU A 160 1.45 -17.86 -6.02
N HIS A 161 1.21 -16.85 -5.19
CA HIS A 161 0.17 -16.94 -4.17
C HIS A 161 -1.23 -16.80 -4.77
N GLN A 162 -1.42 -15.89 -5.72
CA GLN A 162 -2.76 -15.60 -6.27
C GLN A 162 -3.15 -16.57 -7.40
N LEU A 163 -2.25 -16.88 -8.33
CA LEU A 163 -2.58 -17.76 -9.45
C LEU A 163 -2.36 -19.23 -9.10
N TYR A 164 -1.15 -19.62 -8.70
CA TYR A 164 -0.84 -21.04 -8.48
C TYR A 164 -1.48 -21.59 -7.19
N GLN A 165 -1.30 -20.92 -6.06
CA GLN A 165 -1.83 -21.40 -4.78
C GLN A 165 -3.31 -21.02 -4.58
N GLY A 166 -3.75 -19.88 -5.10
CA GLY A 166 -5.14 -19.44 -4.99
C GLY A 166 -6.06 -20.17 -5.97
N VAL A 167 -5.77 -20.07 -7.27
CA VAL A 167 -6.66 -20.60 -8.32
C VAL A 167 -6.36 -22.08 -8.62
N PHE A 168 -5.13 -22.41 -9.02
CA PHE A 168 -4.83 -23.76 -9.50
C PHE A 168 -4.98 -24.83 -8.42
N LYS A 169 -4.54 -24.55 -7.19
CA LYS A 169 -4.73 -25.50 -6.08
C LYS A 169 -6.22 -25.76 -5.80
N HIS A 170 -7.06 -24.74 -5.75
CA HIS A 170 -8.51 -24.92 -5.57
C HIS A 170 -9.17 -25.67 -6.73
N VAL A 171 -8.70 -25.46 -7.97
CA VAL A 171 -9.24 -26.18 -9.14
C VAL A 171 -8.79 -27.65 -9.15
N LEU A 172 -7.61 -27.99 -8.62
CA LEU A 172 -7.08 -29.36 -8.59
C LEU A 172 -7.52 -30.18 -7.35
N GLU A 173 -8.03 -29.52 -6.31
CA GLU A 173 -8.59 -30.18 -5.11
C GLU A 173 -10.08 -30.53 -5.25
N TRP A 174 -10.69 -30.27 -6.42
CA TRP A 174 -12.03 -30.73 -6.82
C TRP A 174 -11.95 -31.92 -7.77
#